data_AF-A0A819LGZ4-F1
#
_entry.id   AF-A0A819LGZ4-F1
#
_cell.length_a   1.000
_cell.length_b   1.000
_cell.length_c   1.000
_cell.angle_alpha   90.00
_cell.angle_beta   90.00
_cell.angle_gamma   90.00
#
_symmetry.space_group_name_H-M   'P 1'
#
loop_
_entity.id
_entity.type
_entity.pdbx_description
1 polymer ?
#
loop_
_entity_poly.entity_id
_entity_poly.type
_entity_poly.pdbx_seq_one_letter_code
_entity_poly.pdbx_strand_id
1 'polypeptide(L)'
;MTDKLFESCTEISTGFVCDNCHVSIDRVEWKRCTKCKQFDLCHNCENVPYENLPKKIQDYHKSLHAESDPNEMITNQYMSPVGVEEAIENLENNFGKTINSQLNKIRHNNRIDNDYQMNHIIHKLKQLQKPSSHAEVKLTSESGEVTESELLALIGKYYTQGHETNINILSLDGGGTRGHMSIKVLCQLITEIYPEHNTSFIDAQSKFIDGFDYLVGTSTGGLIAFCLAVNHDLSDIKEIYEKAEEFFKRQWLTKYGPVLWDKYDPTPIYNKIDYIIDNIPFLKERNLSAKDATLLDIHNLLNPHCKTNDPTSELDHQYHSNWLEFDDNPTNPTMREREKVLLITAYNTTQDCMTIFNTSYSEHWGYRIADVLKATMAAPTYFRPCTMYKRKKNVNGIYERDGQDETFLDGGVFANDPELAALWAIRMQ
;
A
#
# COMPACT_ATOMS: atom_id res chain seq x y z
N MET A 1 26.61 21.04 -21.95
CA MET A 1 26.35 19.67 -21.48
C MET A 1 26.98 19.57 -20.11
N THR A 2 26.17 19.84 -19.09
CA THR A 2 26.60 19.93 -17.70
C THR A 2 25.59 19.12 -16.89
N ASP A 3 26.05 17.99 -16.37
CA ASP A 3 25.65 17.34 -15.12
C ASP A 3 24.19 17.46 -14.69
N LYS A 4 23.26 16.98 -15.52
CA LYS A 4 21.87 16.69 -15.13
C LYS A 4 21.62 15.22 -14.79
N LEU A 5 22.66 14.39 -14.76
CA LEU A 5 22.53 12.95 -14.48
C LEU A 5 22.58 12.61 -12.97
N PHE A 6 22.84 13.60 -12.12
CA PHE A 6 22.94 13.45 -10.66
C PHE A 6 22.08 14.46 -9.89
N GLU A 7 21.11 15.11 -10.54
CA GLU A 7 20.04 15.72 -9.76
C GLU A 7 19.21 14.59 -9.15
N SER A 8 19.16 14.61 -7.82
CA SER A 8 18.57 13.58 -6.99
C SER A 8 17.10 13.36 -7.33
N CYS A 9 16.75 12.26 -8.00
CA CYS A 9 15.37 11.77 -8.10
C CYS A 9 14.85 11.19 -6.77
N THR A 10 15.43 11.60 -5.64
CA THR A 10 14.93 11.23 -4.33
C THR A 10 13.86 12.24 -3.96
N GLU A 11 12.61 11.83 -4.11
CA GLU A 11 11.66 12.02 -3.02
C GLU A 11 12.32 11.41 -1.77
N ILE A 12 13.12 12.23 -1.07
CA ILE A 12 13.65 11.85 0.24
C ILE A 12 12.41 11.78 1.10
N SER A 13 12.03 10.57 1.55
CA SER A 13 11.01 10.47 2.57
C SER A 13 11.48 11.28 3.76
N THR A 14 10.84 12.42 3.99
CA THR A 14 11.29 13.38 5.00
C THR A 14 10.98 12.86 6.41
N GLY A 15 10.18 11.79 6.52
CA GLY A 15 9.65 11.26 7.76
C GLY A 15 8.52 12.10 8.36
N PHE A 16 8.11 13.19 7.69
CA PHE A 16 6.99 14.02 8.09
C PHE A 16 5.70 13.57 7.40
N VAL A 17 4.57 13.77 8.08
CA VAL A 17 3.25 13.36 7.62
C VAL A 17 2.34 14.58 7.61
N CYS A 18 1.49 14.70 6.60
CA CYS A 18 0.46 15.74 6.55
C CYS A 18 -0.59 15.52 7.66
N ASP A 19 -0.83 16.50 8.50
CA ASP A 19 -1.82 16.40 9.59
C ASP A 19 -3.27 16.41 9.09
N ASN A 20 -3.51 16.82 7.84
CA ASN A 20 -4.85 16.80 7.26
C ASN A 20 -5.18 15.47 6.54
N CYS A 21 -4.24 14.95 5.74
CA CYS A 21 -4.52 13.78 4.88
C CYS A 21 -3.65 12.56 5.19
N HIS A 22 -2.78 12.62 6.20
CA HIS A 22 -1.91 11.54 6.68
C HIS A 22 -0.95 10.94 5.64
N VAL A 23 -0.75 11.60 4.50
CA VAL A 23 0.23 11.21 3.47
C VAL A 23 1.63 11.66 3.89
N SER A 24 2.65 10.81 3.64
CA SER A 24 4.06 11.15 3.79
C SER A 24 4.42 12.37 2.95
N ILE A 25 5.11 13.33 3.54
CA ILE A 25 5.58 14.52 2.85
C ILE A 25 6.94 14.18 2.24
N ASP A 26 6.98 13.84 0.95
CA ASP A 26 8.24 13.44 0.30
C ASP A 26 8.90 14.57 -0.51
N ARG A 27 8.61 15.83 -0.13
CA ARG A 27 9.12 17.06 -0.77
C ARG A 27 10.08 17.84 0.13
N VAL A 28 10.96 18.61 -0.52
CA VAL A 28 11.97 19.47 0.15
C VAL A 28 11.32 20.61 0.96
N GLU A 29 10.14 21.06 0.57
CA GLU A 29 9.40 22.14 1.24
C GLU A 29 7.91 21.81 1.38
N TRP A 30 7.32 22.19 2.52
CA TRP A 30 5.88 22.07 2.80
C TRP A 30 5.42 23.18 3.77
N LYS A 31 4.13 23.26 4.07
CA LYS A 31 3.59 24.27 5.00
C LYS A 31 3.60 23.77 6.43
N ARG A 32 4.24 24.52 7.32
CA ARG A 32 4.24 24.27 8.76
C ARG A 32 3.70 25.46 9.53
N CYS A 33 3.02 25.19 10.64
CA CYS A 33 2.62 26.23 11.57
C CYS A 33 3.85 26.84 12.27
N THR A 34 4.05 28.14 12.08
CA THR A 34 5.15 28.93 12.68
C THR A 34 5.13 28.97 14.21
N LYS A 35 3.96 28.83 14.82
CA LYS A 35 3.76 28.92 16.27
C LYS A 35 4.03 27.60 17.00
N CYS A 36 3.27 26.55 16.66
CA CYS A 36 3.45 25.26 17.34
C CYS A 36 4.61 24.45 16.76
N LYS A 37 5.00 24.71 15.51
CA LYS A 37 6.02 23.94 14.75
C LYS A 37 5.74 22.43 14.72
N GLN A 38 4.48 22.04 14.94
CA GLN A 38 4.02 20.65 15.09
C GLN A 38 2.86 20.31 14.14
N PHE A 39 2.38 21.27 13.35
CA PHE A 39 1.27 21.09 12.42
C PHE A 39 1.76 21.34 10.99
N ASP A 40 1.64 20.32 10.14
CA ASP A 40 2.20 20.20 8.80
C ASP A 40 1.12 19.90 7.75
N LEU A 41 1.17 20.60 6.62
CA LEU A 41 0.30 20.38 5.47
C LEU A 41 1.14 20.06 4.23
N CYS A 42 0.78 18.98 3.54
CA CYS A 42 1.36 18.67 2.24
C CYS A 42 0.91 19.66 1.16
N HIS A 43 1.55 19.58 -0.01
CA HIS A 43 1.26 20.45 -1.16
C HIS A 43 -0.22 20.45 -1.59
N ASN A 44 -0.91 19.31 -1.49
CA ASN A 44 -2.32 19.23 -1.86
C ASN A 44 -3.21 19.92 -0.81
N CYS A 45 -2.85 19.80 0.47
CA CYS A 45 -3.62 20.36 1.57
C CYS A 45 -3.35 21.84 1.82
N GLU A 46 -2.17 22.37 1.46
CA GLU A 46 -1.89 23.81 1.58
C GLU A 46 -2.75 24.69 0.67
N ASN A 47 -3.21 24.12 -0.45
CA ASN A 47 -4.08 24.83 -1.40
C ASN A 47 -5.52 24.98 -0.87
N VAL A 48 -5.86 24.26 0.21
CA VAL A 48 -7.15 24.40 0.89
C VAL A 48 -7.04 25.54 1.90
N PRO A 49 -7.89 26.57 1.85
CA PRO A 49 -7.94 27.58 2.89
C PRO A 49 -8.13 26.94 4.27
N TYR A 50 -7.35 27.34 5.27
CA TYR A 50 -7.39 26.73 6.62
C TYR A 50 -8.79 26.62 7.21
N GLU A 51 -9.65 27.63 6.97
CA GLU A 51 -11.04 27.68 7.41
C GLU A 51 -11.91 26.54 6.83
N ASN A 52 -11.51 26.01 5.68
CA ASN A 52 -12.17 24.91 4.98
C ASN A 52 -11.59 23.54 5.33
N LEU A 53 -10.55 23.45 6.18
CA LEU A 53 -10.07 22.17 6.69
C LEU A 53 -11.14 21.52 7.59
N PRO A 54 -11.18 20.19 7.71
CA PRO A 54 -12.13 19.52 8.59
C PRO A 54 -12.03 20.03 10.03
N LYS A 55 -13.17 20.20 10.70
CA LYS A 55 -13.24 20.80 12.04
C LYS A 55 -12.39 20.05 13.08
N LYS A 56 -12.32 18.72 12.96
CA LYS A 56 -11.47 17.84 13.78
C LYS A 56 -9.97 18.21 13.65
N ILE A 57 -9.52 18.52 12.44
CA ILE A 57 -8.13 18.93 12.17
C ILE A 57 -7.86 20.34 12.70
N GLN A 58 -8.82 21.25 12.56
CA GLN A 58 -8.71 22.58 13.16
C GLN A 58 -8.64 22.52 14.69
N ASP A 59 -9.43 21.64 15.32
CA ASP A 59 -9.46 21.46 16.77
C ASP A 59 -8.20 20.73 17.27
N TYR A 60 -7.67 19.76 16.50
CA TYR A 60 -6.36 19.17 16.74
C TYR A 60 -5.26 20.22 16.69
N HIS A 61 -5.20 21.03 15.63
CA HIS A 61 -4.21 22.10 15.52
C HIS A 61 -4.31 23.06 16.71
N LYS A 62 -5.50 23.50 17.10
CA LYS A 62 -5.72 24.33 18.32
C LYS A 62 -5.19 23.67 19.59
N SER A 63 -5.34 22.35 19.73
CA SER A 63 -4.84 21.62 20.90
C SER A 63 -3.31 21.65 21.02
N LEU A 64 -2.59 21.80 19.90
CA LEU A 64 -1.13 21.95 19.89
C LEU A 64 -0.68 23.32 20.41
N HIS A 65 -1.60 24.29 20.53
CA HIS A 65 -1.35 25.62 21.09
C HIS A 65 -1.78 25.73 22.55
N ALA A 66 -1.95 24.63 23.29
CA ALA A 66 -2.52 24.61 24.65
C ALA A 66 -1.82 25.51 25.69
N GLU A 67 -0.60 26.01 25.43
CA GLU A 67 0.11 27.00 26.26
C GLU A 67 -0.13 28.47 25.82
N SER A 68 -0.97 28.71 24.80
CA SER A 68 -1.23 30.01 24.16
C SER A 68 -2.64 30.52 24.48
N ASP A 69 -2.89 31.82 24.28
CA ASP A 69 -4.16 32.49 24.63
C ASP A 69 -5.39 31.82 23.95
N PRO A 70 -6.38 31.33 24.71
CA PRO A 70 -7.54 30.62 24.18
C PRO A 70 -8.45 31.44 23.25
N ASN A 71 -8.28 32.77 23.17
CA ASN A 71 -9.04 33.65 22.28
C ASN A 71 -8.34 33.96 20.95
N GLU A 72 -7.17 33.39 20.68
CA GLU A 72 -6.41 33.71 19.47
C GLU A 72 -6.92 32.93 18.24
N MET A 73 -7.41 33.65 17.23
CA MET A 73 -7.84 33.03 15.97
C MET A 73 -6.63 32.56 15.16
N ILE A 74 -6.42 31.25 15.10
CA ILE A 74 -5.46 30.62 14.20
C ILE A 74 -6.01 30.71 12.78
N THR A 75 -5.34 31.46 11.91
CA THR A 75 -5.68 31.62 10.50
C THR A 75 -4.53 31.13 9.60
N ASN A 76 -4.76 31.12 8.28
CA ASN A 76 -3.75 30.80 7.26
C ASN A 76 -2.44 31.61 7.40
N GLN A 77 -2.46 32.75 8.10
CA GLN A 77 -1.30 33.61 8.31
C GLN A 77 -0.19 32.94 9.14
N TYR A 78 -0.50 31.91 9.92
CA TYR A 78 0.49 31.18 10.71
C TYR A 78 1.17 30.04 9.96
N MET A 79 0.80 29.78 8.70
CA MET A 79 1.37 28.69 7.89
C MET A 79 2.47 29.22 6.96
N SER A 80 3.73 28.98 7.32
CA SER A 80 4.89 29.32 6.49
C SER A 80 5.45 28.09 5.78
N PRO A 81 6.07 28.24 4.60
CA PRO A 81 6.88 27.17 4.04
C PRO A 81 8.04 26.86 4.98
N VAL A 82 8.39 25.59 5.14
CA VAL A 82 9.55 25.11 5.89
C VAL A 82 10.31 24.10 5.04
N GLY A 83 11.64 24.15 5.10
CA GLY A 83 12.51 23.18 4.44
C GLY A 83 12.86 21.98 5.33
N VAL A 84 13.29 20.87 4.74
CA VAL A 84 13.69 19.63 5.45
C VAL A 84 14.71 19.88 6.56
N GLU A 85 15.79 20.63 6.29
CA GLU A 85 16.86 20.90 7.26
C GLU A 85 16.34 21.69 8.47
N GLU A 86 15.60 22.77 8.22
CA GLU A 86 14.98 23.59 9.27
C GLU A 86 13.94 22.77 10.08
N ALA A 87 13.19 21.90 9.40
CA ALA A 87 12.22 21.04 10.04
C ALA A 87 12.88 19.99 10.96
N ILE A 88 14.02 19.43 10.55
CA ILE A 88 14.82 18.48 11.33
C ILE A 88 15.48 19.18 12.53
N GLU A 89 16.07 20.37 12.37
CA GLU A 89 16.65 21.13 13.49
C GLU A 89 15.59 21.54 14.52
N ASN A 90 14.40 21.96 14.05
CA ASN A 90 13.27 22.25 14.94
C ASN A 90 12.74 20.99 15.64
N LEU A 91 12.77 19.85 14.95
CA LEU A 91 12.49 18.56 15.58
C LEU A 91 13.52 18.26 16.65
N GLU A 92 14.83 18.33 16.39
CA GLU A 92 15.87 18.03 17.38
C GLU A 92 15.75 18.90 18.65
N ASN A 93 15.36 20.17 18.50
CA ASN A 93 15.15 21.09 19.62
C ASN A 93 13.84 20.85 20.39
N ASN A 94 12.77 20.41 19.72
CA ASN A 94 11.48 20.04 20.35
C ASN A 94 11.39 18.55 20.73
N PHE A 95 12.35 17.73 20.29
CA PHE A 95 12.34 16.27 20.32
C PHE A 95 12.22 15.75 21.74
N GLY A 96 12.86 16.42 22.71
CA GLY A 96 12.83 16.01 24.11
C GLY A 96 11.43 16.00 24.74
N LYS A 97 10.54 16.95 24.38
CA LYS A 97 9.17 17.01 24.91
C LYS A 97 8.26 15.97 24.24
N THR A 98 8.38 15.83 22.91
CA THR A 98 7.58 14.88 22.11
C THR A 98 7.96 13.42 22.39
N ILE A 99 9.25 13.11 22.54
CA ILE A 99 9.75 11.77 22.90
C ILE A 99 9.16 11.33 24.24
N ASN A 100 9.20 12.18 25.27
CA ASN A 100 8.70 11.80 26.59
C ASN A 100 7.18 11.58 26.60
N SER A 101 6.41 12.36 25.84
CA SER A 101 4.97 12.15 25.68
C SER A 101 4.65 10.82 24.97
N GLN A 102 5.36 10.51 23.89
CA GLN A 102 5.19 9.26 23.14
C GLN A 102 5.66 8.03 23.94
N LEU A 103 6.80 8.12 24.63
CA LEU A 103 7.29 7.05 25.52
C LEU A 103 6.31 6.74 26.65
N ASN A 104 5.63 7.76 27.19
CA ASN A 104 4.61 7.54 28.21
C ASN A 104 3.38 6.81 27.66
N LYS A 105 2.97 7.09 26.42
CA LYS A 105 1.90 6.35 25.74
C LYS A 105 2.30 4.89 25.48
N ILE A 106 3.50 4.66 24.95
CA ILE A 106 4.08 3.33 24.71
C ILE A 106 4.14 2.53 26.03
N ARG A 107 4.55 3.17 27.14
CA ARG A 107 4.59 2.53 28.47
C ARG A 107 3.22 2.21 29.01
N HIS A 108 2.26 3.13 28.87
CA HIS A 108 0.89 2.89 29.30
C HIS A 108 0.27 1.70 28.56
N ASN A 109 0.52 1.63 27.25
CA ASN A 109 -0.02 0.56 26.41
C ASN A 109 0.85 -0.71 26.42
N ASN A 110 2.07 -0.64 26.96
CA ASN A 110 3.05 -1.73 27.04
C ASN A 110 3.32 -2.42 25.68
N ARG A 111 3.25 -1.66 24.59
CA ARG A 111 3.38 -2.14 23.21
C ARG A 111 4.03 -1.09 22.31
N ILE A 112 4.72 -1.57 21.27
CA ILE A 112 5.19 -0.76 20.14
C ILE A 112 4.25 -1.06 18.97
N ASP A 113 3.55 -0.05 18.48
CA ASP A 113 2.54 -0.21 17.43
C ASP A 113 3.10 -0.09 16.03
N ASN A 114 4.19 0.67 15.86
CA ASN A 114 4.74 0.98 14.55
C ASN A 114 6.21 1.40 14.62
N ASP A 115 6.83 1.50 13.45
CA ASP A 115 8.25 1.83 13.34
C ASP A 115 8.59 3.26 13.75
N TYR A 116 7.61 4.17 13.75
CA TYR A 116 7.78 5.51 14.32
C TYR A 116 8.01 5.42 15.82
N GLN A 117 7.15 4.70 16.55
CA GLN A 117 7.34 4.42 17.98
C GLN A 117 8.64 3.64 18.25
N MET A 118 8.99 2.67 17.39
CA MET A 118 10.27 1.96 17.47
C MET A 118 11.46 2.94 17.36
N ASN A 119 11.41 3.89 16.43
CA ASN A 119 12.48 4.89 16.27
C ASN A 119 12.65 5.73 17.54
N HIS A 120 11.55 6.17 18.17
CA HIS A 120 11.60 6.88 19.46
C HIS A 120 12.28 6.06 20.56
N ILE A 121 11.95 4.77 20.63
CA ILE A 121 12.54 3.83 21.60
C ILE A 121 14.04 3.63 21.34
N ILE A 122 14.44 3.37 20.09
CA ILE A 122 15.84 3.20 19.69
C ILE A 122 16.65 4.47 19.96
N HIS A 123 16.07 5.65 19.69
CA HIS A 123 16.71 6.91 19.99
C HIS A 123 16.92 7.11 21.49
N LYS A 124 15.91 6.80 22.33
CA LYS A 124 16.05 6.85 23.80
C LYS A 124 17.07 5.84 24.31
N LEU A 125 17.10 4.63 23.76
CA LEU A 125 18.09 3.61 24.07
C LEU A 125 19.52 4.10 23.77
N LYS A 126 19.74 4.70 22.60
CA LYS A 126 21.03 5.32 22.23
C LYS A 126 21.42 6.44 23.19
N GLN A 127 20.48 7.22 23.71
CA GLN A 127 20.77 8.24 24.72
C GLN A 127 21.22 7.63 26.06
N LEU A 128 20.57 6.55 26.50
CA LEU A 128 20.92 5.84 27.73
C LEU A 128 22.26 5.09 27.61
N GLN A 129 22.61 4.63 26.40
CA GLN A 129 23.85 3.91 26.12
C GLN A 129 25.06 4.80 25.82
N LYS A 130 24.87 6.12 25.61
CA LYS A 130 26.01 7.04 25.48
C LYS A 130 26.74 7.10 26.83
N PRO A 131 28.05 6.78 26.89
CA PRO A 131 28.78 6.86 28.15
C PRO A 131 28.86 8.32 28.59
N SER A 132 28.16 8.65 29.67
CA SER A 132 28.28 9.94 30.34
C SER A 132 29.71 10.08 30.87
N SER A 133 30.54 10.88 30.19
CA SER A 133 31.72 11.46 30.85
C SER A 133 31.22 12.33 32.00
N HIS A 134 31.37 11.83 33.22
CA HIS A 134 31.01 12.45 34.50
C HIS A 134 29.52 12.51 34.85
N ALA A 135 28.98 11.38 35.32
CA ALA A 135 28.18 11.35 36.55
C ALA A 135 27.98 9.88 36.97
N GLU A 136 28.47 9.50 38.14
CA GLU A 136 27.93 8.35 38.87
C GLU A 136 26.44 8.62 39.12
N VAL A 137 25.56 7.83 38.50
CA VAL A 137 24.13 7.86 38.82
C VAL A 137 23.77 6.61 39.60
N LYS A 138 23.33 6.88 40.82
CA LYS A 138 22.79 5.98 41.84
C LYS A 138 21.72 5.04 41.26
N LEU A 139 21.81 3.77 41.65
CA LEU A 139 20.68 2.84 41.69
C LEU A 139 19.64 3.33 42.70
N THR A 140 18.70 4.17 42.27
CA THR A 140 17.35 4.32 42.85
C THR A 140 16.55 5.26 41.94
N SER A 141 15.50 4.78 41.27
CA SER A 141 14.53 5.64 40.60
C SER A 141 13.14 5.45 41.21
N GLU A 142 12.82 6.29 42.21
CA GLU A 142 11.45 6.61 42.63
C GLU A 142 10.81 7.71 41.75
N SER A 143 11.47 8.11 40.67
CA SER A 143 10.92 8.96 39.61
C SER A 143 10.67 8.10 38.38
N GLY A 144 9.50 8.23 37.74
CA GLY A 144 9.06 7.42 36.60
C GLY A 144 9.87 7.56 35.29
N GLU A 145 11.20 7.62 35.36
CA GLU A 145 12.11 7.52 34.22
C GLU A 145 12.15 6.10 33.66
N VAL A 146 12.31 6.00 32.33
CA VAL A 146 12.31 4.74 31.59
C VAL A 146 13.68 4.10 31.64
N THR A 147 13.73 2.82 32.03
CA THR A 147 15.00 2.07 32.13
C THR A 147 15.40 1.44 30.79
N GLU A 148 16.69 1.18 30.60
CA GLU A 148 17.19 0.46 29.41
C GLU A 148 16.56 -0.93 29.27
N SER A 149 16.43 -1.66 30.39
CA SER A 149 15.81 -2.99 30.43
C SER A 149 14.35 -2.99 29.99
N GLU A 150 13.56 -1.97 30.38
CA GLU A 150 12.16 -1.82 29.93
C GLU A 150 12.07 -1.60 28.42
N LEU A 151 12.94 -0.76 27.85
CA LEU A 151 12.97 -0.50 26.40
C LEU A 151 13.38 -1.75 25.62
N LEU A 152 14.41 -2.48 26.09
CA LEU A 152 14.83 -3.74 25.48
C LEU A 152 13.73 -4.80 25.54
N ALA A 153 12.96 -4.86 26.64
CA ALA A 153 11.83 -5.77 26.75
C ALA A 153 10.68 -5.41 25.78
N LEU A 154 10.41 -4.13 25.56
CA LEU A 154 9.44 -3.66 24.56
C LEU A 154 9.88 -4.01 23.13
N ILE A 155 11.17 -3.82 22.81
CA ILE A 155 11.75 -4.23 21.52
C ILE A 155 11.63 -5.75 21.34
N GLY A 156 12.00 -6.53 22.36
CA GLY A 156 11.91 -7.99 22.34
C GLY A 156 10.48 -8.47 22.11
N LYS A 157 9.51 -7.86 22.82
CA LYS A 157 8.08 -8.12 22.60
C LYS A 157 7.64 -7.78 21.19
N TYR A 158 8.02 -6.62 20.65
CA TYR A 158 7.67 -6.22 19.28
C TYR A 158 8.15 -7.25 18.25
N TYR A 159 9.40 -7.70 18.34
CA TYR A 159 9.91 -8.72 17.42
C TYR A 159 9.29 -10.10 17.63
N THR A 160 9.01 -10.48 18.88
CA THR A 160 8.38 -11.77 19.19
C THR A 160 6.92 -11.79 18.73
N GLN A 161 6.18 -10.68 18.91
CA GLN A 161 4.83 -10.49 18.39
C GLN A 161 4.81 -10.48 16.86
N GLY A 162 5.75 -9.77 16.21
CA GLY A 162 5.90 -9.82 14.76
C GLY A 162 6.14 -11.25 14.24
N HIS A 163 6.92 -12.04 14.97
CA HIS A 163 7.18 -13.46 14.66
C HIS A 163 5.95 -14.35 14.89
N GLU A 164 5.12 -14.07 15.91
CA GLU A 164 3.83 -14.76 16.13
C GLU A 164 2.81 -14.43 15.03
N THR A 165 2.93 -13.25 14.42
CA THR A 165 2.03 -12.80 13.35
C THR A 165 2.41 -13.26 11.94
N ASN A 166 3.43 -14.10 11.72
CA ASN A 166 3.91 -14.61 10.42
C ASN A 166 3.03 -14.24 9.20
N ILE A 167 3.37 -13.15 8.51
CA ILE A 167 2.68 -12.71 7.29
C ILE A 167 3.20 -13.54 6.12
N ASN A 168 2.30 -14.19 5.41
CA ASN A 168 2.66 -15.02 4.27
C ASN A 168 2.38 -14.28 2.95
N ILE A 169 3.41 -14.11 2.14
CA ILE A 169 3.36 -13.37 0.87
C ILE A 169 3.68 -14.34 -0.27
N LEU A 170 2.84 -14.37 -1.30
CA LEU A 170 3.14 -14.98 -2.59
C LEU A 170 3.47 -13.88 -3.60
N SER A 171 4.75 -13.75 -3.95
CA SER A 171 5.24 -12.84 -4.99
C SER A 171 5.38 -13.56 -6.33
N LEU A 172 4.86 -12.95 -7.40
CA LEU A 172 4.88 -13.50 -8.76
C LEU A 172 5.47 -12.49 -9.75
N ASP A 173 6.65 -12.84 -10.26
CA ASP A 173 7.39 -12.02 -11.22
C ASP A 173 6.67 -11.79 -12.55
N GLY A 174 7.01 -10.67 -13.17
CA GLY A 174 6.79 -10.41 -14.58
C GLY A 174 7.68 -11.26 -15.49
N GLY A 175 7.26 -11.44 -16.74
CA GLY A 175 8.05 -12.24 -17.68
C GLY A 175 7.42 -12.56 -19.03
N GLY A 176 6.26 -12.00 -19.34
CA GLY A 176 5.51 -12.28 -20.56
C GLY A 176 5.24 -13.79 -20.70
N THR A 177 5.55 -14.37 -21.86
CA THR A 177 5.29 -15.79 -22.13
C THR A 177 6.02 -16.75 -21.18
N ARG A 178 7.09 -16.31 -20.50
CA ARG A 178 7.84 -17.12 -19.53
C ARG A 178 7.04 -17.43 -18.27
N GLY A 179 5.93 -16.73 -18.01
CA GLY A 179 5.03 -17.07 -16.90
C GLY A 179 4.41 -18.46 -16.98
N HIS A 180 4.50 -19.14 -18.13
CA HIS A 180 4.23 -20.58 -18.22
C HIS A 180 5.01 -21.38 -17.17
N MET A 181 6.26 -21.00 -16.90
CA MET A 181 7.09 -21.67 -15.91
C MET A 181 6.56 -21.45 -14.50
N SER A 182 6.18 -20.22 -14.15
CA SER A 182 5.57 -19.91 -12.85
C SER A 182 4.29 -20.70 -12.63
N ILE A 183 3.41 -20.78 -13.64
CA ILE A 183 2.18 -21.59 -13.57
C ILE A 183 2.53 -23.08 -13.38
N LYS A 184 3.48 -23.62 -14.14
CA LYS A 184 3.89 -25.03 -14.02
C LYS A 184 4.43 -25.35 -12.62
N VAL A 185 5.28 -24.48 -12.08
CA VAL A 185 5.83 -24.63 -10.72
C VAL A 185 4.73 -24.56 -9.68
N LEU A 186 3.81 -23.59 -9.79
CA LEU A 186 2.66 -23.47 -8.88
C LEU A 186 1.76 -24.71 -8.93
N CYS A 187 1.38 -25.18 -10.12
CA CYS A 187 0.57 -26.39 -10.27
C CYS A 187 1.26 -27.60 -9.63
N GLN A 188 2.56 -27.80 -9.91
CA GLN A 188 3.31 -28.91 -9.32
C GLN A 188 3.40 -28.79 -7.80
N LEU A 189 3.68 -27.60 -7.27
CA LEU A 189 3.76 -27.35 -5.83
C LEU A 189 2.42 -27.63 -5.14
N ILE A 190 1.31 -27.17 -5.71
CA ILE A 190 -0.04 -27.42 -5.19
C ILE A 190 -0.32 -28.93 -5.16
N THR A 191 -0.02 -29.65 -6.25
CA THR A 191 -0.21 -31.10 -6.32
C THR A 191 0.68 -31.87 -5.33
N GLU A 192 1.91 -31.42 -5.09
CA GLU A 192 2.83 -32.06 -4.14
C GLU A 192 2.42 -31.82 -2.68
N ILE A 193 1.97 -30.61 -2.34
CA ILE A 193 1.51 -30.27 -0.98
C ILE A 193 0.14 -30.90 -0.67
N TYR A 194 -0.76 -30.90 -1.65
CA TYR A 194 -2.13 -31.41 -1.54
C TYR A 194 -2.41 -32.49 -2.59
N PRO A 195 -1.85 -33.70 -2.42
CA PRO A 195 -1.98 -34.76 -3.42
C PRO A 195 -3.44 -35.17 -3.66
N GLU A 196 -3.77 -35.47 -4.92
CA GLU A 196 -5.13 -35.70 -5.46
C GLU A 196 -5.88 -36.92 -4.90
N HIS A 197 -5.40 -37.53 -3.81
CA HIS A 197 -5.96 -38.77 -3.29
C HIS A 197 -7.41 -38.64 -2.81
N ASN A 198 -7.96 -37.42 -2.62
CA ASN A 198 -9.37 -37.19 -2.27
C ASN A 198 -9.96 -35.81 -2.65
N THR A 199 -9.26 -34.91 -3.36
CA THR A 199 -9.73 -33.54 -3.66
C THR A 199 -9.41 -33.12 -5.08
N SER A 200 -10.26 -32.29 -5.70
CA SER A 200 -10.00 -31.73 -7.02
C SER A 200 -8.84 -30.73 -6.98
N PHE A 201 -8.21 -30.44 -8.14
CA PHE A 201 -7.12 -29.46 -8.22
C PHE A 201 -7.56 -28.07 -7.72
N ILE A 202 -8.79 -27.66 -8.02
CA ILE A 202 -9.32 -26.36 -7.59
C ILE A 202 -9.50 -26.27 -6.06
N ASP A 203 -9.86 -27.39 -5.41
CA ASP A 203 -9.93 -27.46 -3.93
C ASP A 203 -8.53 -27.40 -3.31
N ALA A 204 -7.56 -28.08 -3.92
CA ALA A 204 -6.16 -28.03 -3.51
C ALA A 204 -5.57 -26.62 -3.68
N GLN A 205 -5.88 -25.96 -4.80
CA GLN A 205 -5.50 -24.59 -5.07
C GLN A 205 -6.10 -23.63 -4.03
N SER A 206 -7.40 -23.77 -3.70
CA SER A 206 -8.05 -22.97 -2.66
C SER A 206 -7.31 -23.10 -1.32
N LYS A 207 -6.98 -24.33 -0.89
CA LYS A 207 -6.23 -24.56 0.36
C LYS A 207 -4.82 -23.97 0.32
N PHE A 208 -4.17 -24.01 -0.83
CA PHE A 208 -2.86 -23.37 -1.02
C PHE A 208 -2.97 -21.85 -0.87
N ILE A 209 -3.97 -21.23 -1.48
CA ILE A 209 -4.24 -19.79 -1.38
C ILE A 209 -4.60 -19.38 0.07
N ASP A 210 -5.26 -20.25 0.84
CA ASP A 210 -5.53 -20.02 2.28
C ASP A 210 -4.27 -19.88 3.14
N GLY A 211 -3.12 -20.33 2.64
CA GLY A 211 -1.84 -20.13 3.31
C GLY A 211 -1.25 -18.73 3.16
N PHE A 212 -1.79 -17.87 2.29
CA PHE A 212 -1.21 -16.56 1.97
C PHE A 212 -2.14 -15.41 2.36
N ASP A 213 -1.56 -14.39 2.99
CA ASP A 213 -2.23 -13.12 3.31
C ASP A 213 -2.13 -12.14 2.12
N TYR A 214 -1.02 -12.17 1.38
CA TYR A 214 -0.78 -11.29 0.23
C TYR A 214 -0.49 -12.08 -1.04
N LEU A 215 -1.20 -11.72 -2.10
CA LEU A 215 -0.96 -12.20 -3.46
C LEU A 215 -0.48 -11.01 -4.29
N VAL A 216 0.75 -11.08 -4.78
CA VAL A 216 1.43 -9.93 -5.38
C VAL A 216 1.93 -10.31 -6.75
N GLY A 217 1.73 -9.46 -7.75
CA GLY A 217 2.25 -9.75 -9.06
C GLY A 217 2.50 -8.55 -9.96
N THR A 218 3.46 -8.73 -10.86
CA THR A 218 3.79 -7.79 -11.94
C THR A 218 3.51 -8.42 -13.29
N SER A 219 2.89 -7.69 -14.23
CA SER A 219 2.65 -8.15 -15.60
C SER A 219 1.90 -9.48 -15.63
N THR A 220 2.41 -10.47 -16.35
CA THR A 220 1.95 -11.86 -16.29
C THR A 220 1.80 -12.38 -14.86
N GLY A 221 2.72 -12.08 -13.94
CA GLY A 221 2.59 -12.42 -12.53
C GLY A 221 1.39 -11.75 -11.86
N GLY A 222 1.05 -10.52 -12.24
CA GLY A 222 -0.15 -9.80 -11.79
C GLY A 222 -1.44 -10.48 -12.24
N LEU A 223 -1.48 -11.00 -13.47
CA LEU A 223 -2.61 -11.81 -13.95
C LEU A 223 -2.73 -13.14 -13.19
N ILE A 224 -1.61 -13.82 -12.93
CA ILE A 224 -1.61 -15.07 -12.16
C ILE A 224 -2.04 -14.81 -10.71
N ALA A 225 -1.51 -13.76 -10.07
CA ALA A 225 -1.88 -13.35 -8.72
C ALA A 225 -3.38 -13.04 -8.61
N PHE A 226 -3.93 -12.29 -9.58
CA PHE A 226 -5.36 -12.01 -9.65
C PHE A 226 -6.20 -13.29 -9.77
N CYS A 227 -5.78 -14.22 -10.63
CA CYS A 227 -6.54 -15.45 -10.80
C CYS A 227 -6.49 -16.34 -9.56
N LEU A 228 -5.36 -16.40 -8.86
CA LEU A 228 -5.27 -17.03 -7.55
C LEU A 228 -6.17 -16.32 -6.53
N ALA A 229 -6.19 -14.99 -6.51
CA ALA A 229 -7.00 -14.20 -5.59
C ALA A 229 -8.51 -14.52 -5.72
N VAL A 230 -8.98 -14.71 -6.94
CA VAL A 230 -10.38 -15.07 -7.22
C VAL A 230 -10.62 -16.57 -7.32
N ASN A 231 -9.63 -17.38 -6.94
CA ASN A 231 -9.58 -18.84 -7.06
C ASN A 231 -10.06 -19.36 -8.44
N HIS A 232 -9.59 -18.73 -9.51
CA HIS A 232 -9.76 -19.21 -10.88
C HIS A 232 -8.73 -20.31 -11.18
N ASP A 233 -9.13 -21.37 -11.90
CA ASP A 233 -8.27 -22.53 -12.14
C ASP A 233 -7.02 -22.14 -12.94
N LEU A 234 -5.84 -22.35 -12.36
CA LEU A 234 -4.56 -22.07 -13.05
C LEU A 234 -4.42 -22.85 -14.38
N SER A 235 -5.11 -23.99 -14.52
CA SER A 235 -5.14 -24.78 -15.75
C SER A 235 -5.78 -24.02 -16.92
N ASP A 236 -6.77 -23.16 -16.65
CA ASP A 236 -7.45 -22.35 -17.68
C ASP A 236 -6.57 -21.19 -18.18
N ILE A 237 -5.69 -20.69 -17.33
CA ILE A 237 -4.72 -19.63 -17.65
C ILE A 237 -3.51 -20.23 -18.36
N LYS A 238 -3.14 -21.46 -18.01
CA LYS A 238 -2.03 -22.19 -18.64
C LYS A 238 -2.18 -22.23 -20.17
N GLU A 239 -3.41 -22.33 -20.67
CA GLU A 239 -3.74 -22.25 -22.10
C GLU A 239 -3.19 -20.97 -22.77
N ILE A 240 -3.27 -19.81 -22.10
CA ILE A 240 -2.77 -18.52 -22.63
C ILE A 240 -1.31 -18.64 -23.04
N TYR A 241 -0.54 -19.34 -22.21
CA TYR A 241 0.90 -19.47 -22.37
C TYR A 241 1.31 -20.68 -23.22
N GLU A 242 0.51 -21.75 -23.24
CA GLU A 242 0.71 -22.88 -24.17
C GLU A 242 0.41 -22.46 -25.61
N LYS A 243 -0.60 -21.61 -25.82
CA LYS A 243 -0.97 -21.03 -27.12
C LYS A 243 -0.46 -19.59 -27.27
N ALA A 244 0.76 -19.32 -26.80
CA ALA A 244 1.32 -17.97 -26.80
C ALA A 244 1.32 -17.31 -28.19
N GLU A 245 1.43 -18.05 -29.28
CA GLU A 245 1.37 -17.49 -30.64
C GLU A 245 -0.01 -16.92 -31.00
N GLU A 246 -1.08 -17.44 -30.40
CA GLU A 246 -2.46 -16.95 -30.58
C GLU A 246 -2.71 -15.70 -29.72
N PHE A 247 -2.27 -15.73 -28.46
CA PHE A 247 -2.50 -14.65 -27.50
C PHE A 247 -1.53 -13.48 -27.64
N PHE A 248 -0.31 -13.73 -28.10
CA PHE A 248 0.74 -12.73 -28.38
C PHE A 248 1.03 -12.67 -29.88
N LYS A 249 -0.05 -12.48 -30.67
CA LYS A 249 0.02 -12.47 -32.13
C LYS A 249 0.85 -11.28 -32.62
N ARG A 250 1.92 -11.56 -33.35
CA ARG A 250 2.78 -10.53 -33.93
C ARG A 250 2.06 -9.74 -35.01
N GLN A 251 2.17 -8.42 -34.97
CA GLN A 251 1.64 -7.56 -36.03
C GLN A 251 2.51 -7.67 -37.29
N TRP A 252 1.91 -7.92 -38.45
CA TRP A 252 2.63 -8.20 -39.70
C TRP A 252 3.57 -7.07 -40.16
N LEU A 253 3.26 -5.82 -39.80
CA LEU A 253 4.07 -4.63 -40.11
C LEU A 253 5.35 -4.49 -39.25
N THR A 254 5.47 -5.24 -38.15
CA THR A 254 6.63 -5.17 -37.23
C THR A 254 7.83 -6.00 -37.69
N LYS A 255 7.74 -6.65 -38.88
CA LYS A 255 8.84 -7.43 -39.48
C LYS A 255 10.11 -6.59 -39.70
N TYR A 256 10.01 -5.26 -39.71
CA TYR A 256 11.12 -4.30 -39.85
C TYR A 256 11.49 -3.57 -38.53
N GLY A 257 10.98 -4.04 -37.39
CA GLY A 257 11.26 -3.49 -36.05
C GLY A 257 10.14 -2.58 -35.51
N PRO A 258 10.12 -2.31 -34.18
CA PRO A 258 9.13 -1.44 -33.54
C PRO A 258 9.52 0.04 -33.74
N VAL A 259 9.44 0.52 -34.98
CA VAL A 259 9.78 1.93 -35.29
C VAL A 259 8.55 2.84 -35.14
N LEU A 260 7.35 2.32 -35.41
CA LEU A 260 6.07 3.05 -35.34
C LEU A 260 4.90 2.25 -34.73
N TRP A 261 5.08 0.94 -34.49
CA TRP A 261 4.01 0.02 -34.08
C TRP A 261 4.50 -0.98 -33.02
N ASP A 262 3.59 -1.42 -32.17
CA ASP A 262 3.83 -2.39 -31.10
C ASP A 262 4.00 -3.80 -31.66
N LYS A 263 4.85 -4.60 -31.03
CA LYS A 263 5.18 -5.96 -31.49
C LYS A 263 3.95 -6.89 -31.56
N TYR A 264 3.02 -6.76 -30.62
CA TYR A 264 1.87 -7.65 -30.47
C TYR A 264 0.53 -6.90 -30.59
N ASP A 265 -0.49 -7.59 -31.07
CA ASP A 265 -1.89 -7.14 -30.95
C ASP A 265 -2.40 -7.52 -29.54
N PRO A 266 -2.83 -6.56 -28.70
CA PRO A 266 -3.31 -6.84 -27.35
C PRO A 266 -4.72 -7.48 -27.32
N THR A 267 -5.46 -7.45 -28.43
CA THR A 267 -6.87 -7.85 -28.47
C THR A 267 -7.13 -9.28 -27.95
N PRO A 268 -6.37 -10.32 -28.36
CA PRO A 268 -6.59 -11.69 -27.89
C PRO A 268 -6.43 -11.85 -26.37
N ILE A 269 -5.37 -11.28 -25.80
CA ILE A 269 -5.11 -11.35 -24.36
C ILE A 269 -6.13 -10.50 -23.58
N TYR A 270 -6.51 -9.33 -24.09
CA TYR A 270 -7.52 -8.48 -23.44
C TYR A 270 -8.89 -9.15 -23.41
N ASN A 271 -9.29 -9.81 -24.49
CA ASN A 271 -10.54 -10.56 -24.53
C ASN A 271 -10.53 -11.75 -23.56
N LYS A 272 -9.38 -12.41 -23.37
CA LYS A 272 -9.26 -13.50 -22.40
C LYS A 272 -9.30 -12.99 -20.96
N ILE A 273 -8.68 -11.84 -20.67
CA ILE A 273 -8.80 -11.17 -19.35
C ILE A 273 -10.27 -10.84 -19.06
N ASP A 274 -10.96 -10.23 -20.03
CA ASP A 274 -12.37 -9.88 -19.88
C ASP A 274 -13.24 -11.13 -19.68
N TYR A 275 -12.97 -12.20 -20.44
CA TYR A 275 -13.62 -13.50 -20.28
C TYR A 275 -13.37 -14.11 -18.88
N ILE A 276 -12.15 -14.06 -18.36
CA ILE A 276 -11.85 -14.58 -17.02
C ILE A 276 -12.71 -13.82 -16.00
N ILE A 277 -12.71 -12.48 -16.06
CA ILE A 277 -13.47 -11.66 -15.12
C ILE A 277 -14.98 -11.93 -15.21
N ASP A 278 -15.53 -12.01 -16.42
CA ASP A 278 -16.97 -12.24 -16.66
C ASP A 278 -17.44 -13.64 -16.18
N ASN A 279 -16.52 -14.57 -15.92
CA ASN A 279 -16.82 -15.92 -15.40
C ASN A 279 -16.52 -16.09 -13.91
N ILE A 280 -16.13 -15.03 -13.20
CA ILE A 280 -15.94 -15.10 -11.75
C ILE A 280 -17.31 -15.04 -11.06
N PRO A 281 -17.70 -16.06 -10.28
CA PRO A 281 -18.94 -16.04 -9.54
C PRO A 281 -18.88 -15.00 -8.42
N PHE A 282 -19.87 -14.11 -8.36
CA PHE A 282 -19.92 -13.02 -7.38
C PHE A 282 -21.22 -13.08 -6.55
N LEU A 283 -21.09 -13.42 -5.26
CA LEU A 283 -22.16 -13.35 -4.25
C LEU A 283 -23.55 -13.83 -4.74
N LYS A 284 -23.71 -15.15 -4.81
CA LYS A 284 -24.96 -15.93 -4.95
C LYS A 284 -25.94 -15.62 -6.09
N GLU A 285 -25.87 -14.51 -6.83
CA GLU A 285 -26.85 -14.21 -7.89
C GLU A 285 -26.31 -13.50 -9.16
N ARG A 286 -25.01 -13.20 -9.27
CA ARG A 286 -24.42 -12.67 -10.53
C ARG A 286 -22.94 -13.01 -10.71
N ASN A 287 -22.44 -12.98 -11.94
CA ASN A 287 -20.99 -12.97 -12.16
C ASN A 287 -20.46 -11.53 -12.06
N LEU A 288 -19.17 -11.37 -11.81
CA LEU A 288 -18.49 -10.10 -12.08
C LEU A 288 -18.63 -9.73 -13.56
N SER A 289 -18.43 -8.46 -13.89
CA SER A 289 -18.30 -8.05 -15.28
C SER A 289 -17.05 -7.21 -15.50
N ALA A 290 -16.24 -7.55 -16.50
CA ALA A 290 -15.06 -6.79 -16.89
C ALA A 290 -15.36 -5.32 -17.23
N LYS A 291 -16.63 -5.01 -17.56
CA LYS A 291 -17.07 -3.65 -17.89
C LYS A 291 -17.18 -2.73 -16.68
N ASP A 292 -17.45 -3.29 -15.49
CA ASP A 292 -17.84 -2.54 -14.30
C ASP A 292 -17.10 -2.96 -13.02
N ALA A 293 -16.52 -4.17 -12.97
CA ALA A 293 -15.84 -4.68 -11.80
C ALA A 293 -14.61 -3.84 -11.44
N THR A 294 -14.46 -3.56 -10.16
CA THR A 294 -13.44 -2.69 -9.56
C THR A 294 -12.57 -3.48 -8.60
N LEU A 295 -11.49 -2.87 -8.10
CA LEU A 295 -10.68 -3.46 -7.03
C LEU A 295 -11.51 -3.72 -5.76
N LEU A 296 -12.55 -2.93 -5.50
CA LEU A 296 -13.46 -3.10 -4.36
C LEU A 296 -14.23 -4.42 -4.45
N ASP A 297 -14.67 -4.79 -5.66
CA ASP A 297 -15.36 -6.06 -5.87
C ASP A 297 -14.42 -7.24 -5.60
N ILE A 298 -13.15 -7.10 -5.96
CA ILE A 298 -12.12 -8.12 -5.68
C ILE A 298 -11.79 -8.18 -4.19
N HIS A 299 -11.65 -7.03 -3.52
CA HIS A 299 -11.49 -6.96 -2.07
C HIS A 299 -12.64 -7.68 -1.35
N ASN A 300 -13.89 -7.41 -1.73
CA ASN A 300 -15.07 -8.04 -1.15
C ASN A 300 -15.17 -9.55 -1.44
N LEU A 301 -14.58 -10.01 -2.54
CA LEU A 301 -14.49 -11.44 -2.88
C LEU A 301 -13.44 -12.13 -2.01
N LEU A 302 -12.28 -11.50 -1.82
CA LEU A 302 -11.20 -11.97 -0.96
C LEU A 302 -11.59 -12.00 0.52
N ASN A 303 -12.40 -11.03 0.95
CA ASN A 303 -12.73 -10.78 2.36
C ASN A 303 -14.26 -10.82 2.60
N PRO A 304 -14.92 -11.98 2.42
CA PRO A 304 -16.38 -12.08 2.47
C PRO A 304 -16.98 -11.82 3.86
N HIS A 305 -16.16 -11.87 4.91
CA HIS A 305 -16.54 -11.58 6.29
C HIS A 305 -16.50 -10.07 6.61
N CYS A 306 -15.80 -9.28 5.79
CA CYS A 306 -15.63 -7.83 5.95
C CYS A 306 -16.08 -7.11 4.66
N LYS A 307 -17.36 -7.26 4.29
CA LYS A 307 -17.89 -6.61 3.09
C LYS A 307 -18.08 -5.12 3.30
N THR A 308 -17.44 -4.30 2.48
CA THR A 308 -17.72 -2.88 2.37
C THR A 308 -18.72 -2.61 1.24
N ASN A 309 -19.82 -1.92 1.59
CA ASN A 309 -20.81 -1.44 0.62
C ASN A 309 -20.48 -0.05 0.08
N ASP A 310 -19.69 0.73 0.83
CA ASP A 310 -19.25 2.07 0.49
C ASP A 310 -17.82 2.31 1.03
N PRO A 311 -16.80 2.38 0.14
CA PRO A 311 -15.42 2.65 0.53
C PRO A 311 -15.20 4.03 1.19
N THR A 312 -16.20 4.92 1.17
CA THR A 312 -16.10 6.28 1.74
C THR A 312 -16.71 6.38 3.16
N SER A 313 -17.17 5.26 3.71
CA SER A 313 -17.72 5.14 5.06
C SER A 313 -16.61 5.26 6.11
N GLU A 314 -16.62 6.34 6.92
CA GLU A 314 -15.69 6.50 8.07
C GLU A 314 -15.78 5.35 9.09
N LEU A 315 -16.90 4.61 9.11
CA LEU A 315 -17.09 3.43 9.95
C LEU A 315 -16.34 2.20 9.41
N ASP A 316 -16.10 2.10 8.11
CA ASP A 316 -15.43 0.94 7.49
C ASP A 316 -13.89 1.01 7.69
N HIS A 317 -13.29 2.22 7.75
CA HIS A 317 -11.84 2.38 7.97
C HIS A 317 -11.33 1.85 9.33
N GLN A 318 -12.22 1.62 10.31
CA GLN A 318 -11.86 0.94 11.57
C GLN A 318 -11.68 -0.58 11.44
N TYR A 319 -12.01 -1.16 10.27
CA TYR A 319 -12.04 -2.61 10.04
C TYR A 319 -11.06 -3.09 8.97
N HIS A 320 -10.34 -2.20 8.28
CA HIS A 320 -9.59 -2.49 7.06
C HIS A 320 -8.13 -2.04 7.09
N SER A 321 -7.42 -2.39 8.16
CA SER A 321 -5.96 -2.31 8.24
C SER A 321 -5.41 -3.72 8.39
N ASN A 322 -4.49 -4.10 7.50
CA ASN A 322 -3.74 -5.34 7.64
C ASN A 322 -2.49 -5.09 8.50
N TRP A 323 -2.70 -4.38 9.61
CA TRP A 323 -1.67 -4.06 10.56
C TRP A 323 -1.79 -4.90 11.80
N LEU A 324 -0.68 -4.95 12.50
CA LEU A 324 -0.53 -5.35 13.90
C LEU A 324 -1.50 -4.65 14.88
N GLU A 325 -2.62 -4.08 14.44
CA GLU A 325 -3.71 -3.60 15.25
C GLU A 325 -4.51 -4.79 15.80
N PHE A 326 -4.01 -5.32 16.92
CA PHE A 326 -4.91 -5.93 17.89
C PHE A 326 -6.04 -4.93 18.16
N ASP A 327 -7.27 -5.46 18.22
CA ASP A 327 -8.45 -4.76 18.71
C ASP A 327 -8.09 -3.89 19.93
N ASP A 328 -8.59 -2.65 19.97
CA ASP A 328 -8.41 -1.65 21.06
C ASP A 328 -8.99 -2.13 22.41
N ASN A 329 -9.29 -3.42 22.54
CA ASN A 329 -9.87 -4.04 23.71
C ASN A 329 -8.79 -4.72 24.57
N PRO A 330 -8.20 -4.02 25.57
CA PRO A 330 -7.10 -4.52 26.39
C PRO A 330 -7.46 -5.74 27.26
N THR A 331 -8.73 -6.17 27.23
CA THR A 331 -9.24 -7.24 28.10
C THR A 331 -9.39 -8.59 27.39
N ASN A 332 -9.44 -8.62 26.05
CA ASN A 332 -9.58 -9.88 25.31
C ASN A 332 -9.13 -9.72 23.85
N PRO A 333 -7.87 -10.01 23.50
CA PRO A 333 -7.41 -9.95 22.13
C PRO A 333 -7.99 -11.14 21.35
N THR A 334 -9.12 -10.93 20.68
CA THR A 334 -9.58 -11.88 19.66
C THR A 334 -8.81 -11.61 18.37
N MET A 335 -8.07 -12.61 17.88
CA MET A 335 -7.51 -12.58 16.51
C MET A 335 -8.64 -12.30 15.53
N ARG A 336 -8.63 -11.11 14.90
CA ARG A 336 -9.44 -10.85 13.72
C ARG A 336 -8.89 -11.70 12.58
N GLU A 337 -9.76 -12.24 11.73
CA GLU A 337 -9.36 -12.93 10.51
C GLU A 337 -8.59 -11.93 9.63
N ARG A 338 -7.40 -12.33 9.17
CA ARG A 338 -6.50 -11.43 8.43
C ARG A 338 -7.08 -11.13 7.06
N GLU A 339 -6.90 -9.89 6.61
CA GLU A 339 -7.32 -9.50 5.28
C GLU A 339 -6.44 -10.21 4.26
N LYS A 340 -7.07 -10.84 3.27
CA LYS A 340 -6.39 -11.28 2.06
C LYS A 340 -6.30 -10.11 1.08
N VAL A 341 -5.09 -9.83 0.60
CA VAL A 341 -4.78 -8.64 -0.19
C VAL A 341 -4.18 -9.02 -1.53
N LEU A 342 -4.68 -8.41 -2.60
CA LEU A 342 -4.09 -8.47 -3.93
C LEU A 342 -3.35 -7.17 -4.24
N LEU A 343 -2.08 -7.30 -4.63
CA LEU A 343 -1.23 -6.21 -5.08
C LEU A 343 -0.84 -6.38 -6.55
N ILE A 344 -1.09 -5.36 -7.38
CA ILE A 344 -0.71 -5.35 -8.79
C ILE A 344 0.09 -4.09 -9.09
N THR A 345 1.27 -4.25 -9.71
CA THR A 345 2.16 -3.12 -10.03
C THR A 345 1.89 -2.57 -11.43
N ALA A 346 2.00 -1.25 -11.59
CA ALA A 346 2.02 -0.58 -12.89
C ALA A 346 2.77 0.76 -12.77
N TYR A 347 3.21 1.32 -13.89
CA TYR A 347 3.85 2.64 -13.90
C TYR A 347 2.95 3.68 -14.57
N ASN A 348 2.57 4.73 -13.84
CA ASN A 348 1.73 5.80 -14.35
C ASN A 348 2.60 6.87 -15.03
N THR A 349 2.55 6.89 -16.36
CA THR A 349 3.31 7.87 -17.15
C THR A 349 2.70 9.26 -17.16
N THR A 350 1.41 9.38 -16.86
CA THR A 350 0.74 10.70 -16.79
C THR A 350 1.16 11.47 -15.55
N GLN A 351 1.32 10.76 -14.43
CA GLN A 351 1.72 11.34 -13.14
C GLN A 351 3.21 11.14 -12.83
N ASP A 352 3.94 10.41 -13.68
CA ASP A 352 5.35 10.04 -13.48
C ASP A 352 5.58 9.33 -12.14
N CYS A 353 4.71 8.36 -11.79
CA CYS A 353 4.76 7.70 -10.50
C CYS A 353 4.62 6.16 -10.59
N MET A 354 5.33 5.48 -9.69
CA MET A 354 5.16 4.05 -9.45
C MET A 354 3.79 3.81 -8.81
N THR A 355 2.99 2.90 -9.36
CA THR A 355 1.64 2.61 -8.88
C THR A 355 1.56 1.17 -8.41
N ILE A 356 1.07 0.97 -7.18
CA ILE A 356 0.76 -0.35 -6.63
C ILE A 356 -0.74 -0.36 -6.33
N PHE A 357 -1.51 -0.99 -7.20
CA PHE A 357 -2.93 -1.20 -6.98
C PHE A 357 -3.10 -2.19 -5.83
N ASN A 358 -3.78 -1.78 -4.76
CA ASN A 358 -3.93 -2.53 -3.52
C ASN A 358 -5.41 -2.65 -3.17
N THR A 359 -5.91 -3.87 -2.97
CA THR A 359 -7.32 -4.12 -2.63
C THR A 359 -7.73 -3.58 -1.27
N SER A 360 -6.84 -3.51 -0.28
CA SER A 360 -7.12 -2.89 1.02
C SER A 360 -7.47 -1.41 0.88
N TYR A 361 -6.88 -0.74 -0.11
CA TYR A 361 -7.13 0.67 -0.44
C TYR A 361 -8.01 0.83 -1.69
N SER A 362 -8.89 -0.13 -1.93
CA SER A 362 -9.75 -0.15 -3.12
C SER A 362 -10.58 1.14 -3.29
N GLU A 363 -10.84 1.86 -2.21
CA GLU A 363 -11.46 3.19 -2.17
C GLU A 363 -10.74 4.27 -3.00
N HIS A 364 -9.41 4.22 -3.08
CA HIS A 364 -8.60 5.17 -3.84
C HIS A 364 -8.47 4.77 -5.31
N TRP A 365 -8.86 3.54 -5.63
CA TRP A 365 -8.73 2.94 -6.96
C TRP A 365 -10.08 2.92 -7.68
N GLY A 366 -10.46 4.07 -8.25
CA GLY A 366 -11.63 4.20 -9.13
C GLY A 366 -11.50 3.49 -10.49
N TYR A 367 -10.59 2.53 -10.66
CA TYR A 367 -10.33 1.85 -11.92
C TYR A 367 -11.07 0.52 -12.02
N ARG A 368 -11.32 0.09 -13.26
CA ARG A 368 -11.79 -1.27 -13.52
C ARG A 368 -10.64 -2.25 -13.32
N ILE A 369 -10.91 -3.39 -12.69
CA ILE A 369 -9.90 -4.44 -12.53
C ILE A 369 -9.37 -4.94 -13.89
N ALA A 370 -10.23 -4.97 -14.91
CA ALA A 370 -9.83 -5.28 -16.27
C ALA A 370 -8.77 -4.31 -16.80
N ASP A 371 -8.92 -3.00 -16.55
CA ASP A 371 -7.96 -2.00 -17.00
C ASP A 371 -6.64 -2.11 -16.23
N VAL A 372 -6.71 -2.36 -14.92
CA VAL A 372 -5.53 -2.61 -14.07
C VAL A 372 -4.70 -3.80 -14.57
N LEU A 373 -5.37 -4.92 -14.89
CA LEU A 373 -4.70 -6.10 -15.44
C LEU A 373 -4.11 -5.85 -16.83
N LYS A 374 -4.80 -5.06 -17.66
CA LYS A 374 -4.30 -4.67 -18.99
C LYS A 374 -3.09 -3.73 -18.89
N ALA A 375 -3.07 -2.84 -17.90
CA ALA A 375 -1.97 -1.91 -17.66
C ALA A 375 -0.72 -2.58 -17.11
N THR A 376 -0.86 -3.47 -16.12
CA THR A 376 0.31 -4.18 -15.59
C THR A 376 1.02 -5.00 -16.67
N MET A 377 0.32 -5.42 -17.73
CA MET A 377 0.86 -6.17 -18.87
C MET A 377 1.29 -5.30 -20.07
N ALA A 378 1.16 -3.97 -19.99
CA ALA A 378 1.42 -3.05 -21.11
C ALA A 378 2.93 -2.79 -21.32
N ALA A 379 3.68 -3.84 -21.64
CA ALA A 379 5.14 -3.78 -21.70
C ALA A 379 5.63 -2.91 -22.87
N PRO A 380 6.50 -1.92 -22.62
CA PRO A 380 7.04 -1.06 -23.69
C PRO A 380 7.64 -1.88 -24.83
N THR A 381 7.45 -1.42 -26.07
CA THR A 381 7.83 -2.11 -27.33
C THR A 381 7.03 -3.38 -27.66
N TYR A 382 6.39 -4.02 -26.67
CA TYR A 382 5.57 -5.22 -26.85
C TYR A 382 4.10 -4.88 -27.07
N PHE A 383 3.56 -4.05 -26.19
CA PHE A 383 2.19 -3.57 -26.19
C PHE A 383 2.14 -2.05 -26.10
N ARG A 384 1.02 -1.50 -26.55
CA ARG A 384 0.72 -0.08 -26.41
C ARG A 384 0.54 0.28 -24.93
N PRO A 385 0.92 1.51 -24.52
CA PRO A 385 0.54 2.03 -23.22
C PRO A 385 -0.98 1.93 -23.01
N CYS A 386 -1.39 1.57 -21.81
CA CYS A 386 -2.79 1.39 -21.46
C CYS A 386 -3.36 2.71 -20.93
N THR A 387 -4.30 3.31 -21.65
CA THR A 387 -5.01 4.51 -21.18
C THR A 387 -6.30 4.10 -20.48
N MET A 388 -6.49 4.59 -19.26
CA MET A 388 -7.68 4.35 -18.44
C MET A 388 -8.10 5.62 -17.70
N TYR A 389 -9.30 5.61 -17.12
CA TYR A 389 -9.84 6.74 -16.36
C TYR A 389 -10.54 6.24 -15.10
N LYS A 390 -10.51 7.05 -14.04
CA LYS A 390 -11.21 6.72 -12.80
C LYS A 390 -12.71 6.87 -13.00
N ARG A 391 -13.47 6.12 -12.21
CA ARG A 391 -14.92 6.13 -12.18
C ARG A 391 -15.41 6.25 -10.75
N LYS A 392 -16.50 6.97 -10.57
CA LYS A 392 -17.19 7.11 -9.30
C LYS A 392 -18.66 6.72 -9.46
N LYS A 393 -19.22 6.01 -8.48
CA LYS A 393 -20.66 5.74 -8.44
C LYS A 393 -21.41 7.03 -8.13
N ASN A 394 -22.38 7.37 -8.96
CA ASN A 394 -23.34 8.42 -8.67
C ASN A 394 -24.40 7.92 -7.66
N VAL A 395 -25.29 8.83 -7.22
CA VAL A 395 -26.38 8.54 -6.26
C VAL A 395 -27.33 7.44 -6.76
N ASN A 396 -27.37 7.19 -8.07
CA ASN A 396 -28.20 6.16 -8.70
C ASN A 396 -27.45 4.83 -8.90
N GLY A 397 -26.22 4.69 -8.39
CA GLY A 397 -25.39 3.49 -8.51
C GLY A 397 -24.75 3.28 -9.88
N ILE A 398 -24.80 4.28 -10.77
CA ILE A 398 -24.18 4.24 -12.10
C ILE A 398 -22.75 4.78 -11.99
N TYR A 399 -21.79 4.09 -12.60
CA TYR A 399 -20.41 4.55 -12.68
C TYR A 399 -20.26 5.65 -13.74
N GLU A 400 -19.84 6.83 -13.30
CA GLU A 400 -19.52 7.97 -14.16
C GLU A 400 -18.01 8.22 -14.15
N ARG A 401 -17.50 8.80 -15.25
CA ARG A 401 -16.09 9.18 -15.35
C ARG A 401 -15.76 10.23 -14.28
N ASP A 402 -14.66 10.00 -13.58
CA ASP A 402 -14.11 10.89 -12.56
C ASP A 402 -12.68 11.28 -12.97
N GLY A 403 -12.48 12.51 -13.43
CA GLY A 403 -11.17 13.02 -13.85
C GLY A 403 -10.74 12.73 -15.29
N GLN A 404 -9.43 12.91 -15.53
CA GLN A 404 -8.80 12.80 -16.84
C GLN A 404 -8.32 11.39 -17.15
N ASP A 405 -7.93 11.17 -18.40
CA ASP A 405 -7.26 9.92 -18.79
C ASP A 405 -5.85 9.87 -18.20
N GLU A 406 -5.54 8.72 -17.60
CA GLU A 406 -4.22 8.38 -17.10
C GLU A 406 -3.65 7.23 -17.96
N THR A 407 -2.36 7.33 -18.28
CA THR A 407 -1.68 6.35 -19.15
C THR A 407 -0.68 5.55 -18.32
N PHE A 408 -0.81 4.23 -18.41
CA PHE A 408 -0.03 3.27 -17.65
C PHE A 408 0.82 2.38 -18.54
N LEU A 409 1.96 1.96 -18.00
CA LEU A 409 2.85 0.94 -18.55
C LEU A 409 2.96 -0.25 -17.60
N ASP A 410 3.53 -1.33 -18.11
CA ASP A 410 3.85 -2.53 -17.34
C ASP A 410 4.67 -2.22 -16.07
N GLY A 411 4.30 -2.85 -14.96
CA GLY A 411 4.98 -2.68 -13.67
C GLY A 411 6.43 -3.14 -13.68
N GLY A 412 6.81 -3.99 -14.64
CA GLY A 412 8.18 -4.47 -14.87
C GLY A 412 9.14 -3.37 -15.29
N VAL A 413 8.64 -2.16 -15.63
CA VAL A 413 9.46 -0.96 -15.81
C VAL A 413 10.20 -0.59 -14.51
N PHE A 414 9.61 -0.84 -13.33
CA PHE A 414 10.23 -0.53 -12.04
C PHE A 414 10.38 -1.74 -11.10
N ALA A 415 9.47 -2.71 -11.13
CA ALA A 415 9.45 -3.85 -10.23
C ALA A 415 9.06 -5.13 -10.99
N ASN A 416 9.99 -5.68 -11.78
CA ASN A 416 9.74 -6.97 -12.44
C ASN A 416 9.56 -8.12 -11.43
N ASP A 417 10.27 -8.05 -10.30
CA ASP A 417 10.01 -8.83 -9.10
C ASP A 417 9.35 -7.88 -8.07
N PRO A 418 8.06 -8.10 -7.72
CA PRO A 418 7.35 -7.20 -6.82
C PRO A 418 7.54 -7.51 -5.33
N GLU A 419 8.47 -8.37 -4.92
CA GLU A 419 8.67 -8.73 -3.51
C GLU A 419 8.92 -7.49 -2.63
N LEU A 420 9.83 -6.60 -3.04
CA LEU A 420 10.11 -5.38 -2.27
C LEU A 420 8.93 -4.41 -2.28
N ALA A 421 8.18 -4.35 -3.39
CA ALA A 421 6.96 -3.55 -3.49
C ALA A 421 5.87 -4.06 -2.54
N ALA A 422 5.78 -5.39 -2.36
CA ALA A 422 4.90 -6.01 -1.38
C ALA A 422 5.30 -5.63 0.05
N LEU A 423 6.58 -5.80 0.40
CA LEU A 423 7.09 -5.45 1.74
C LEU A 423 6.85 -3.97 2.07
N TRP A 424 7.03 -3.08 1.08
CA TRP A 424 6.73 -1.66 1.23
C TRP A 424 5.23 -1.42 1.43
N ALA A 425 4.36 -2.04 0.62
CA ALA A 425 2.92 -1.87 0.74
C ALA A 425 2.38 -2.37 2.08
N ILE A 426 2.89 -3.50 2.58
CA ILE A 426 2.57 -4.06 3.91
C ILE A 426 2.98 -3.08 5.01
N ARG A 427 4.19 -2.50 4.89
CA ARG A 427 4.72 -1.51 5.83
C ARG A 427 3.98 -0.17 5.78
N MET A 428 3.21 0.13 4.73
CA MET A 428 2.47 1.39 4.60
C MET A 428 1.00 1.26 5.04
N GLN A 429 0.55 0.04 5.35
CA GLN A 429 -0.80 -0.23 5.88
C GLN A 429 -1.05 0.36 7.27
#